data_AF-A0A4Q3WPB3-F1
#
_entry.id   AF-A0A4Q3WPB3-F1
#
_cell.length_a   1.000
_cell.length_b   1.000
_cell.length_c   1.000
_cell.angle_alpha   90.00
_cell.angle_beta   90.00
_cell.angle_gamma   90.00
#
_symmetry.space_group_name_H-M   'P 1'
#
loop_
_entity.id
_entity.type
_entity.pdbx_description
1 polymer ?
#
loop_
_entity_poly.entity_id
_entity_poly.type
_entity_poly.pdbx_seq_one_letter_code
_entity_poly.pdbx_strand_id
1 'polypeptide(L)' 'MNHPIPQELMSEKAVSRLVARHGELENELAELTAGPTVDWDGVKLIKRRKLEVAEQLEALKRRLQ' A
#
# COMPACT_ATOMS: atom_id res chain seq x y z
N MET A 1 23.26 -16.38 19.01
CA MET A 1 23.75 -15.17 18.32
C MET A 1 22.59 -14.61 17.49
N ASN A 2 22.06 -13.44 17.83
CA ASN A 2 21.08 -12.75 16.97
C ASN A 2 21.86 -11.99 15.89
N HIS A 3 21.90 -12.50 14.66
CA HIS A 3 22.45 -11.74 13.54
C HIS A 3 21.43 -10.69 13.11
N PRO A 4 21.83 -9.41 12.96
CA PRO A 4 20.93 -8.38 12.43
C PRO A 4 20.52 -8.75 11.01
N ILE A 5 19.23 -8.58 10.71
CA ILE A 5 18.69 -8.84 9.37
C ILE A 5 19.28 -7.80 8.41
N PRO A 6 19.75 -8.20 7.21
CA PRO A 6 20.25 -7.27 6.20
C PRO A 6 19.22 -6.19 5.84
N GLN A 7 19.67 -4.95 5.70
CA GLN A 7 18.83 -3.79 5.38
C GLN A 7 18.07 -3.97 4.06
N GLU A 8 18.68 -4.62 3.07
CA GLU A 8 18.04 -4.98 1.79
C GLU A 8 16.83 -5.91 2.01
N LEU A 9 17.00 -6.97 2.81
CA LEU A 9 15.91 -7.91 3.11
C LEU A 9 14.76 -7.25 3.90
N MET A 10 15.08 -6.29 4.77
CA MET A 10 14.07 -5.49 5.48
C MET A 10 13.30 -4.58 4.51
N SER A 11 13.98 -4.07 3.50
CA SER A 11 13.42 -3.20 2.47
C SER A 11 12.54 -3.98 1.49
N GLU A 12 12.95 -5.17 1.06
CA GLU A 12 12.12 -6.08 0.25
C GLU A 12 10.83 -6.47 0.98
N LYS A 13 10.94 -6.81 2.28
CA LYS A 13 9.76 -7.08 3.12
C LYS A 13 8.86 -5.85 3.26
N ALA A 14 9.43 -4.65 3.33
CA ALA A 14 8.64 -3.42 3.39
C ALA A 14 7.91 -3.12 2.07
N VAL A 15 8.59 -3.25 0.93
CA VAL A 15 7.98 -3.12 -0.41
C VAL A 15 6.85 -4.13 -0.58
N SER A 16 7.10 -5.40 -0.26
CA SER A 16 6.10 -6.47 -0.39
C SER A 16 4.82 -6.19 0.41
N ARG A 17 4.95 -5.70 1.66
CA ARG A 17 3.79 -5.30 2.48
C ARG A 17 3.01 -4.13 1.88
N LEU A 18 3.70 -3.12 1.35
CA LEU A 18 3.05 -1.96 0.75
C LEU A 18 2.32 -2.33 -0.55
N VAL A 19 2.90 -3.20 -1.37
CA VAL A 19 2.26 -3.74 -2.58
C VAL A 19 1.04 -4.58 -2.22
N ALA A 20 1.14 -5.46 -1.22
CA ALA A 20 -0.01 -6.24 -0.74
C ALA A 20 -1.14 -5.31 -0.25
N ARG A 21 -0.80 -4.28 0.54
CA ARG A 21 -1.77 -3.30 1.01
C ARG A 21 -2.43 -2.52 -0.12
N HIS A 22 -1.67 -2.18 -1.17
CA HIS A 22 -2.24 -1.56 -2.36
C HIS A 22 -3.26 -2.48 -3.04
N GLY A 23 -2.94 -3.78 -3.17
CA GLY A 23 -3.87 -4.77 -3.72
C GLY A 23 -5.16 -4.92 -2.91
N GLU A 24 -5.08 -4.93 -1.58
CA GLU A 24 -6.26 -4.94 -0.70
C GLU A 24 -7.14 -3.71 -0.95
N LEU A 25 -6.53 -2.52 -1.03
CA LEU A 25 -7.25 -1.27 -1.27
C LEU A 25 -7.93 -1.24 -2.66
N GLU A 26 -7.34 -1.88 -3.68
CA GLU A 26 -8.00 -2.05 -4.98
C GLU A 26 -9.24 -2.94 -4.89
N ASN A 27 -9.17 -4.02 -4.11
CA ASN A 27 -10.31 -4.89 -3.90
C ASN A 27 -11.42 -4.16 -3.10
N GLU A 28 -11.06 -3.47 -2.01
CA GLU A 28 -11.99 -2.62 -1.24
C GLU A 28 -12.66 -1.58 -2.15
N LEU A 29 -11.91 -0.97 -3.09
CA LEU A 29 -12.46 0.00 -4.05
C LEU A 29 -13.42 -0.65 -5.04
N ALA A 30 -13.10 -1.84 -5.54
CA ALA A 30 -13.97 -2.58 -6.45
C ALA A 30 -15.30 -2.93 -5.78
N GLU A 31 -15.26 -3.38 -4.52
CA GLU A 31 -16.47 -3.70 -3.74
C GLU A 31 -17.35 -2.46 -3.52
N LEU A 32 -16.77 -1.31 -3.16
CA LEU A 32 -17.50 -0.06 -2.96
C LEU A 32 -18.13 0.50 -4.24
N THR A 33 -17.62 0.11 -5.41
CA THR A 33 -18.10 0.58 -6.72
C THR A 33 -18.95 -0.44 -7.48
N ALA A 34 -19.01 -1.70 -7.01
CA ALA A 34 -19.77 -2.78 -7.64
C ALA A 34 -21.29 -2.70 -7.38
N GLY A 35 -21.72 -1.96 -6.35
CA GLY A 35 -23.13 -1.84 -5.99
C GLY A 35 -23.95 -0.90 -6.90
N PRO A 36 -25.29 -0.99 -6.88
CA PRO A 36 -26.17 -0.10 -7.63
C PRO A 36 -26.12 1.37 -7.12
N THR A 37 -25.69 1.56 -5.87
CA THR A 37 -25.37 2.86 -5.29
C THR A 37 -23.92 2.86 -4.85
N VAL A 38 -23.14 3.81 -5.36
CA VAL A 38 -21.72 3.95 -5.03
C VAL A 38 -21.58 4.75 -3.74
N ASP A 39 -20.86 4.20 -2.76
CA ASP A 39 -20.41 4.96 -1.59
C ASP A 39 -19.20 5.84 -1.98
N TRP A 40 -19.50 7.07 -2.39
CA TRP A 40 -18.48 8.01 -2.84
C TRP A 40 -17.53 8.48 -1.73
N ASP A 41 -17.96 8.48 -0.48
CA ASP A 41 -17.09 8.89 0.63
C ASP A 41 -16.13 7.77 1.00
N GLY A 42 -16.59 6.51 0.97
CA GLY A 42 -15.74 5.33 1.01
C GLY A 42 -14.71 5.33 -0.13
N VAL A 43 -15.14 5.58 -1.37
CA VAL A 43 -14.24 5.66 -2.54
C VAL A 43 -13.15 6.73 -2.37
N LYS A 44 -13.50 7.93 -1.89
CA LYS A 44 -12.52 9.01 -1.64
C LYS A 44 -11.52 8.61 -0.56
N LEU A 45 -11.99 7.96 0.50
CA LEU A 45 -11.13 7.48 1.59
C LEU A 45 -10.14 6.43 1.08
N ILE A 46 -10.60 5.44 0.32
CA ILE A 46 -9.73 4.41 -0.25
C ILE A 46 -8.70 5.01 -1.21
N LYS A 47 -9.11 5.95 -2.08
CA LYS A 47 -8.18 6.66 -2.97
C LYS A 47 -7.10 7.44 -2.20
N ARG A 48 -7.45 8.07 -1.08
CA ARG A 48 -6.47 8.75 -0.21
C ARG A 48 -5.47 7.77 0.38
N ARG A 49 -5.93 6.63 0.89
CA ARG A 49 -5.06 5.59 1.45
C ARG A 49 -4.13 4.98 0.39
N LYS A 50 -4.59 4.83 -0.86
CA LYS A 50 -3.73 4.40 -1.97
C LYS A 50 -2.62 5.40 -2.27
N LEU A 51 -2.93 6.70 -2.23
CA LEU A 51 -1.92 7.75 -2.39
C LEU A 51 -0.86 7.68 -1.30
N GLU A 52 -1.26 7.52 -0.03
CA GLU A 52 -0.33 7.37 1.10
C GLU A 52 0.60 6.15 0.93
N VAL A 53 0.10 5.03 0.40
CA VAL A 53 0.91 3.84 0.11
C VAL A 53 1.91 4.11 -1.02
N ALA A 54 1.49 4.83 -2.07
CA ALA A 54 2.39 5.22 -3.16
C ALA A 54 3.50 6.16 -2.69
N GLU A 55 3.17 7.13 -1.81
CA GLU A 55 4.16 8.02 -1.21
C GLU A 55 5.16 7.27 -0.32
N GLN A 56 4.70 6.27 0.43
CA GLN A 56 5.58 5.40 1.22
C GLN A 56 6.52 4.56 0.35
N LEU A 57 6.04 4.04 -0.78
CA LEU A 57 6.88 3.32 -1.75
C LEU A 57 7.93 4.23 -2.38
N GLU A 58 7.57 5.45 -2.77
CA GLU A 58 8.51 6.43 -3.32
C GLU A 58 9.54 6.88 -2.27
N ALA A 59 9.13 7.09 -1.02
CA ALA A 59 10.04 7.39 0.07
C ALA A 59 11.02 6.24 0.34
N LEU A 60 10.54 4.99 0.27
CA LEU A 60 11.38 3.80 0.42
C LEU A 60 12.37 3.67 -0.73
N LYS A 61 11.92 3.90 -1.97
CA LYS A 61 12.78 3.90 -3.16
C LYS A 61 13.90 4.94 -3.06
N ARG A 62 13.60 6.15 -2.59
CA ARG A 62 14.60 7.21 -2.37
C ARG A 62 15.62 6.87 -1.28
N ARG A 63 15.27 6.04 -0.30
CA ARG A 63 16.19 5.60 0.77
C ARG A 63 17.13 4.48 0.33
N LEU A 64 16.83 3.81 -0.79
CA LEU A 64 17.59 2.68 -1.32
C LEU A 64 18.49 3.06 -2.50
N GLN A 65 18.33 4.29 -3.02
CA GLN A 65 19.25 4.92 -3.97
C GLN A 65 20.42 5.57 -3.23
#